data_AF-A0A961IUU3-F1
#
_entry.id   AF-A0A961IUU3-F1
#
_cell.length_a   1.000
_cell.length_b   1.000
_cell.length_c   1.000
_cell.angle_alpha   90.00
_cell.angle_beta   90.00
_cell.angle_gamma   90.00
#
_symmetry.space_group_name_H-M   'P 1'
#
loop_
_entity.id
_entity.type
_entity.pdbx_description
1 polymer ?
#
loop_
_entity_poly.entity_id
_entity_poly.type
_entity_poly.pdbx_seq_one_letter_code
_entity_poly.pdbx_strand_id
1 'polypeptide(L)'
;MTATTPDTRVRRWLALLDHPLTRVALPVAIFGVALALLHRVSHEVHPGDVRAALSAAAPGRVALGMGFTALAFIGIALYDVFATRAVAPGQVPAPVAAAAGATGSAISNLMGFTYLTGAGVRYRIYAGYGLDVVAVAAVLSTVWSALWSGFLLLLGVVFLLFPQGTIGVLPLSVLAERLLGLGCLAALAGYLAFLRYGPRRIRAFGKEVGLPSPRQSLALTGAALLDIAA
;
A
#
# COMPACT_ATOMS: atom_id res chain seq x y z
N MET A 1 4.40 34.11 23.64
CA MET A 1 4.23 33.12 22.55
C MET A 1 5.61 32.72 22.07
N THR A 2 6.14 31.63 22.61
CA THR A 2 7.49 31.12 22.32
C THR A 2 7.46 30.29 21.05
N ALA A 3 8.10 30.80 19.99
CA ALA A 3 8.36 30.04 18.78
C ALA A 3 9.41 28.96 19.08
N THR A 4 8.99 27.71 19.17
CA THR A 4 9.90 26.55 19.23
C THR A 4 10.62 26.42 17.90
N THR A 5 11.88 26.83 17.87
CA THR A 5 12.83 26.56 16.78
C THR A 5 12.99 25.04 16.63
N PRO A 6 12.88 24.47 15.41
CA PRO A 6 12.98 23.03 15.22
C PRO A 6 14.39 22.50 15.48
N ASP A 7 14.45 21.35 16.15
CA ASP A 7 15.63 20.68 16.69
C ASP A 7 16.75 20.44 15.65
N THR A 8 17.97 20.90 15.96
CA THR A 8 19.15 20.87 15.08
C THR A 8 19.65 19.47 14.77
N ARG A 9 19.32 18.48 15.61
CA ARG A 9 19.64 17.06 15.38
C ARG A 9 18.84 16.48 14.22
N VAL A 10 17.54 16.80 14.14
CA VAL A 10 16.66 16.32 13.06
C VAL A 10 17.12 16.87 11.71
N ARG A 11 17.55 18.13 11.64
CA ARG A 11 18.14 18.72 10.44
C ARG A 11 19.43 18.03 9.98
N ARG A 12 20.30 17.58 10.90
CA ARG A 12 21.52 16.82 10.55
C ARG A 12 21.21 15.42 10.03
N TRP A 13 20.24 14.73 10.61
CA TRP A 13 19.78 13.42 10.11
C TRP A 13 19.11 13.54 8.74
N LEU A 14 18.29 14.59 8.52
CA LEU A 14 17.71 14.90 7.22
C LEU A 14 18.77 15.26 6.17
N ALA A 15 19.79 16.04 6.55
CA ALA A 15 20.90 16.38 5.65
C ALA A 15 21.79 15.19 5.28
N LEU A 16 21.93 14.19 6.17
CA LEU A 16 22.61 12.92 5.87
C LEU A 16 21.78 12.02 4.94
N LEU A 17 20.45 12.06 5.04
CA LEU A 17 19.53 11.37 4.12
C LEU A 17 19.43 12.05 2.74
N ASP A 18 19.77 13.34 2.65
CA ASP A 18 19.77 14.10 1.40
C ASP A 18 21.06 13.97 0.58
N HIS A 19 22.08 13.30 1.10
CA HIS A 19 23.29 13.03 0.34
C HIS A 19 22.96 12.08 -0.84
N PRO A 20 23.35 12.39 -2.09
CA PRO A 20 23.04 11.54 -3.25
C PRO A 20 23.58 10.11 -3.09
N LEU A 21 24.65 9.94 -2.30
CA LEU A 21 25.23 8.64 -1.95
C LEU A 21 24.33 7.83 -1.01
N THR A 22 23.67 8.42 -0.01
CA THR A 22 22.80 7.67 0.92
C THR A 22 21.50 7.25 0.25
N ARG A 23 20.99 8.04 -0.70
CA ARG A 23 19.82 7.70 -1.53
C ARG A 23 20.04 6.48 -2.44
N VAL A 24 21.27 6.21 -2.85
CA VAL A 24 21.62 5.03 -3.66
C VAL A 24 22.15 3.90 -2.79
N ALA A 25 22.97 4.19 -1.78
CA ALA A 25 23.57 3.21 -0.90
C ALA A 25 22.52 2.43 -0.11
N LEU A 26 21.43 3.08 0.35
CA LEU A 26 20.38 2.40 1.11
C LEU A 26 19.63 1.35 0.27
N PRO A 27 19.08 1.65 -0.92
CA PRO A 27 18.51 0.64 -1.81
C PRO A 27 19.50 -0.48 -2.17
N VAL A 28 20.76 -0.14 -2.45
CA VAL A 28 21.80 -1.12 -2.79
C VAL A 28 22.10 -2.04 -1.60
N ALA A 29 22.17 -1.49 -0.39
CA ALA A 29 22.38 -2.29 0.83
C ALA A 29 21.19 -3.22 1.09
N ILE A 30 19.95 -2.73 0.97
CA ILE A 30 18.74 -3.56 1.11
C ILE A 30 18.74 -4.67 0.05
N PHE A 31 19.06 -4.35 -1.20
CA PHE A 31 19.16 -5.34 -2.28
C PHE A 31 20.25 -6.38 -2.01
N GLY A 32 21.41 -5.97 -1.52
CA GLY A 32 22.50 -6.87 -1.12
C GLY A 32 22.10 -7.81 0.02
N VAL A 33 21.42 -7.30 1.04
CA VAL A 33 20.88 -8.11 2.15
C VAL A 33 19.84 -9.11 1.64
N ALA A 34 18.92 -8.68 0.77
CA ALA A 34 17.93 -9.55 0.17
C ALA A 34 18.57 -10.66 -0.67
N LEU A 35 19.60 -10.35 -1.46
CA LEU A 35 20.37 -11.35 -2.21
C LEU A 35 21.12 -12.33 -1.31
N ALA A 36 21.73 -11.85 -0.23
CA ALA A 36 22.43 -12.71 0.72
C ALA A 36 21.45 -13.67 1.43
N LEU A 37 20.28 -13.18 1.85
CA LEU A 37 19.19 -13.98 2.39
C LEU A 37 18.68 -15.01 1.37
N LEU A 38 18.42 -14.57 0.14
CA LEU A 38 17.96 -15.45 -0.93
C LEU A 38 18.99 -16.54 -1.22
N HIS A 39 20.28 -16.20 -1.27
CA HIS A 39 21.36 -17.18 -1.46
C HIS A 39 21.38 -18.20 -0.33
N ARG A 40 21.26 -17.75 0.93
CA ARG A 40 21.24 -18.62 2.10
C ARG A 40 20.05 -19.58 2.09
N VAL A 41 18.85 -19.07 1.82
CA VAL A 41 17.62 -19.87 1.75
C VAL A 41 17.64 -20.80 0.52
N SER A 42 18.23 -20.37 -0.60
CA SER A 42 18.32 -21.19 -1.81
C SER A 42 19.22 -22.41 -1.64
N HIS A 43 20.20 -22.39 -0.72
CA HIS A 43 20.99 -23.58 -0.38
C HIS A 43 20.17 -24.65 0.35
N GLU A 44 19.07 -24.28 1.00
CA GLU A 44 18.16 -25.22 1.68
C GLU A 44 17.09 -25.77 0.72
N VAL A 45 16.91 -25.17 -0.46
CA VAL A 45 15.87 -25.53 -1.44
C VAL A 45 16.50 -26.16 -2.67
N HIS A 46 16.34 -27.47 -2.85
CA HIS A 46 16.84 -28.14 -4.04
C HIS A 46 15.91 -27.89 -5.23
N PRO A 47 16.43 -27.61 -6.43
CA PRO A 47 15.61 -27.39 -7.63
C PRO A 47 14.75 -28.60 -8.01
N GLY A 48 15.16 -29.81 -7.60
CA GLY A 48 14.37 -31.04 -7.73
C GLY A 48 13.06 -30.99 -6.93
N ASP A 49 13.10 -30.43 -5.71
CA ASP A 49 11.93 -30.31 -4.83
C ASP A 49 10.92 -29.31 -5.38
N VAL A 50 11.38 -28.22 -5.99
CA VAL A 50 10.52 -27.24 -6.68
C VAL A 50 9.80 -27.90 -7.85
N ARG A 51 10.51 -28.67 -8.68
CA ARG A 51 9.90 -29.35 -9.83
C ARG A 51 8.93 -30.45 -9.38
N ALA A 52 9.28 -31.20 -8.35
CA ALA A 52 8.41 -32.19 -7.74
C ALA A 52 7.13 -31.54 -7.18
N ALA A 53 7.26 -30.44 -6.43
CA ALA A 53 6.14 -29.69 -5.88
C ALA A 53 5.22 -29.10 -6.97
N LEU A 54 5.80 -28.55 -8.07
CA LEU A 54 5.03 -28.07 -9.22
C LEU A 54 4.30 -29.20 -9.95
N SER A 55 4.93 -30.36 -10.08
CA SER A 55 4.31 -31.53 -10.72
C SER A 55 3.23 -32.20 -9.85
N ALA A 56 3.39 -32.13 -8.53
CA ALA A 56 2.42 -32.63 -7.54
C ALA A 56 1.30 -31.63 -7.24
N ALA A 57 1.43 -30.38 -7.69
CA ALA A 57 0.40 -29.37 -7.52
C ALA A 57 -0.83 -29.74 -8.35
N ALA A 58 -1.94 -30.05 -7.65
CA ALA A 58 -3.20 -30.31 -8.32
C ALA A 58 -3.58 -29.10 -9.20
N PRO A 59 -3.99 -29.31 -10.47
CA PRO A 59 -4.38 -28.22 -11.38
C PRO A 59 -5.45 -27.28 -10.79
N GLY A 60 -6.34 -27.83 -9.95
CA GLY A 60 -7.33 -27.04 -9.22
C GLY A 60 -6.74 -26.01 -8.24
N ARG A 61 -5.59 -26.30 -7.60
CA ARG A 61 -4.90 -25.34 -6.72
C ARG A 61 -4.26 -24.21 -7.50
N VAL A 62 -3.71 -24.51 -8.68
CA VAL A 62 -3.16 -23.51 -9.60
C VAL A 62 -4.28 -22.61 -10.12
N ALA A 63 -5.41 -23.18 -10.52
CA ALA A 63 -6.57 -22.41 -10.96
C ALA A 63 -7.14 -21.51 -9.85
N LEU A 64 -7.21 -22.00 -8.60
CA LEU A 64 -7.62 -21.19 -7.45
C LEU A 64 -6.65 -20.03 -7.20
N GLY A 65 -5.33 -20.27 -7.26
CA GLY A 65 -4.33 -19.21 -7.13
C GLY A 65 -4.44 -18.13 -8.21
N MET A 66 -4.72 -18.53 -9.46
CA MET A 66 -5.02 -17.57 -10.53
C MET A 66 -6.32 -16.80 -10.25
N GLY A 67 -7.34 -17.45 -9.69
CA GLY A 67 -8.60 -16.81 -9.29
C GLY A 67 -8.40 -15.76 -8.19
N PHE A 68 -7.61 -16.08 -7.16
CA PHE A 68 -7.24 -15.12 -6.11
C PHE A 68 -6.42 -13.96 -6.65
N THR A 69 -5.47 -14.23 -7.56
CA THR A 69 -4.72 -13.16 -8.25
C THR A 69 -5.67 -12.24 -9.02
N ALA A 70 -6.63 -12.79 -9.77
CA ALA A 70 -7.61 -11.99 -10.47
C ALA A 70 -8.48 -11.15 -9.50
N LEU A 71 -8.86 -11.73 -8.36
CA LEU A 71 -9.62 -11.05 -7.31
C LEU A 71 -8.85 -9.87 -6.70
N ALA A 72 -7.56 -10.05 -6.41
CA ALA A 72 -6.67 -8.98 -5.95
C ALA A 72 -6.60 -7.84 -6.98
N PHE A 73 -6.40 -8.17 -8.26
CA PHE A 73 -6.39 -7.17 -9.34
C PHE A 73 -7.74 -6.45 -9.51
N ILE A 74 -8.87 -7.11 -9.24
CA ILE A 74 -10.19 -6.46 -9.19
C ILE A 74 -10.25 -5.47 -8.02
N GLY A 75 -9.74 -5.84 -6.84
CA GLY A 75 -9.61 -4.94 -5.69
C GLY A 75 -8.80 -3.70 -6.04
N ILE A 76 -7.64 -3.89 -6.68
CA ILE A 76 -6.78 -2.82 -7.17
C ILE A 76 -7.51 -1.90 -8.14
N ALA A 77 -8.24 -2.47 -9.10
CA ALA A 77 -9.00 -1.71 -10.08
C ALA A 77 -10.12 -0.87 -9.41
N LEU A 78 -10.80 -1.45 -8.41
CA LEU A 78 -11.86 -0.76 -7.67
C LEU A 78 -11.32 0.44 -6.87
N TYR A 79 -10.10 0.36 -6.31
CA TYR A 79 -9.49 1.50 -5.64
C TYR A 79 -9.36 2.71 -6.54
N ASP A 80 -8.78 2.52 -7.72
CA ASP A 80 -8.57 3.62 -8.67
C ASP A 80 -9.92 4.19 -9.14
N VAL A 81 -10.95 3.35 -9.32
CA VAL A 81 -12.31 3.81 -9.63
C VAL A 81 -12.91 4.65 -8.50
N PHE A 82 -12.80 4.21 -7.25
CA PHE A 82 -13.34 4.97 -6.12
C PHE A 82 -12.55 6.25 -5.85
N ALA A 83 -11.23 6.21 -5.98
CA ALA A 83 -10.35 7.36 -5.79
C ALA A 83 -10.59 8.43 -6.87
N THR A 84 -10.69 8.04 -8.15
CA THR A 84 -11.01 8.97 -9.24
C THR A 84 -12.41 9.57 -9.09
N ARG A 85 -13.41 8.80 -8.67
CA ARG A 85 -14.76 9.32 -8.37
C ARG A 85 -14.78 10.31 -7.20
N ALA A 86 -13.91 10.12 -6.21
CA ALA A 86 -13.82 11.02 -5.05
C ALA A 86 -13.09 12.34 -5.39
N VAL A 87 -12.01 12.26 -6.19
CA VAL A 87 -11.14 13.41 -6.46
C VAL A 87 -11.55 14.19 -7.71
N ALA A 88 -12.00 13.50 -8.76
CA ALA A 88 -12.31 14.07 -10.07
C ALA A 88 -13.65 13.54 -10.63
N PRO A 89 -14.78 13.86 -9.96
CA PRO A 89 -16.08 13.30 -10.31
C PRO A 89 -16.44 13.60 -11.77
N GLY A 90 -16.74 12.55 -12.54
CA GLY A 90 -17.18 12.65 -13.94
C GLY A 90 -16.08 12.89 -14.98
N GLN A 91 -14.81 13.06 -14.57
CA GLN A 91 -13.72 13.33 -15.52
C GLN A 91 -13.13 12.06 -16.15
N VAL A 92 -13.10 10.95 -15.41
CA VAL A 92 -12.55 9.67 -15.90
C VAL A 92 -13.64 8.60 -15.90
N PRO A 93 -13.90 7.91 -17.02
CA PRO A 93 -14.80 6.77 -17.05
C PRO A 93 -14.29 5.63 -16.14
N ALA A 94 -15.20 4.96 -15.42
CA ALA A 94 -14.85 3.88 -14.51
C ALA A 94 -14.00 2.74 -15.14
N PRO A 95 -14.25 2.30 -16.40
CA PRO A 95 -13.40 1.28 -17.03
C PRO A 95 -11.94 1.72 -17.22
N VAL A 96 -11.74 3.02 -17.47
CA VAL A 96 -10.40 3.59 -17.68
C VAL A 96 -9.64 3.66 -16.35
N ALA A 97 -10.31 4.10 -15.28
CA ALA A 97 -9.71 4.10 -13.94
C ALA A 97 -9.37 2.69 -13.48
N ALA A 98 -10.25 1.71 -13.72
CA ALA A 98 -9.99 0.31 -13.44
C ALA A 98 -8.76 -0.22 -14.21
N ALA A 99 -8.70 0.06 -15.52
CA ALA A 99 -7.56 -0.34 -16.35
C ALA A 99 -6.25 0.33 -15.90
N ALA A 100 -6.29 1.63 -15.55
CA ALA A 100 -5.13 2.38 -15.07
C ALA A 100 -4.59 1.83 -13.74
N GLY A 101 -5.48 1.47 -12.81
CA GLY A 101 -5.12 0.82 -11.56
C GLY A 101 -4.48 -0.54 -11.79
N ALA A 102 -5.14 -1.40 -12.57
CA ALA A 102 -4.65 -2.76 -12.84
C ALA A 102 -3.32 -2.76 -13.59
N THR A 103 -3.19 -2.02 -14.70
CA THR A 103 -1.94 -1.95 -15.47
C THR A 103 -0.84 -1.22 -14.71
N GLY A 104 -1.16 -0.13 -14.02
CA GLY A 104 -0.19 0.60 -13.19
C GLY A 104 0.39 -0.28 -12.08
N SER A 105 -0.44 -1.10 -11.43
CA SER A 105 0.02 -2.06 -10.42
C SER A 105 0.74 -3.26 -11.02
N ALA A 106 0.28 -3.83 -12.14
CA ALA A 106 0.98 -4.92 -12.84
C ALA A 106 2.41 -4.50 -13.22
N ILE A 107 2.54 -3.32 -13.84
CA ILE A 107 3.84 -2.78 -14.26
C ILE A 107 4.73 -2.48 -13.06
N SER A 108 4.17 -1.89 -12.00
CA SER A 108 4.90 -1.64 -10.77
C SER A 108 5.42 -2.92 -10.12
N ASN A 109 4.60 -3.98 -10.08
CA ASN A 109 4.96 -5.23 -9.45
C ASN A 109 6.00 -6.01 -10.26
N LEU A 110 6.01 -5.86 -11.59
CA LEU A 110 6.99 -6.52 -12.45
C LEU A 110 8.33 -5.79 -12.51
N MET A 111 8.32 -4.47 -12.67
CA MET A 111 9.54 -3.67 -12.89
C MET A 111 10.12 -3.08 -11.60
N GLY A 112 9.38 -3.08 -10.50
CA GLY A 112 9.74 -2.35 -9.29
C GLY A 112 9.63 -0.83 -9.49
N PHE A 113 10.17 -0.06 -8.54
CA PHE A 113 10.15 1.41 -8.54
C PHE A 113 8.75 2.02 -8.73
N THR A 114 7.80 1.61 -7.89
CA THR A 114 6.37 1.99 -7.94
C THR A 114 6.11 3.48 -8.19
N TYR A 115 6.94 4.36 -7.64
CA TYR A 115 6.83 5.81 -7.81
C TYR A 115 7.13 6.30 -9.22
N LEU A 116 7.99 5.62 -9.98
CA LEU A 116 8.33 5.99 -11.36
C LEU A 116 7.47 5.24 -12.37
N THR A 117 7.30 3.94 -12.17
CA THR A 117 6.64 3.06 -13.11
C THR A 117 5.12 3.07 -12.90
N GLY A 118 4.66 2.72 -11.71
CA GLY A 118 3.22 2.61 -11.39
C GLY A 118 2.49 3.96 -11.33
N ALA A 119 3.09 4.98 -10.73
CA ALA A 119 2.52 6.32 -10.70
C ALA A 119 2.65 7.03 -12.06
N GLY A 120 3.74 6.79 -12.80
CA GLY A 120 3.95 7.34 -14.13
C GLY A 120 2.91 6.85 -15.15
N VAL A 121 2.57 5.55 -15.14
CA VAL A 121 1.53 4.98 -15.99
C VAL A 121 0.16 5.60 -15.69
N ARG A 122 -0.23 5.66 -14.41
CA ARG A 122 -1.48 6.30 -13.99
C ARG A 122 -1.52 7.78 -14.37
N TYR A 123 -0.41 8.51 -14.19
CA TYR A 123 -0.31 9.91 -14.61
C TYR A 123 -0.52 10.06 -16.12
N ARG A 124 0.13 9.25 -16.96
CA ARG A 124 -0.05 9.34 -18.42
C ARG A 124 -1.48 9.04 -18.85
N ILE A 125 -2.11 8.04 -18.24
CA ILE A 125 -3.50 7.69 -18.55
C ILE A 125 -4.43 8.83 -18.13
N TYR A 126 -4.32 9.31 -16.88
CA TYR A 126 -5.19 10.35 -16.35
C TYR A 126 -4.97 11.73 -16.99
N ALA A 127 -3.74 12.07 -17.35
CA ALA A 127 -3.43 13.31 -18.09
C ALA A 127 -4.13 13.35 -19.45
N GLY A 128 -4.33 12.19 -20.11
CA GLY A 128 -5.12 12.08 -21.35
C GLY A 128 -6.60 12.42 -21.18
N TYR A 129 -7.12 12.39 -19.96
CA TYR A 129 -8.49 12.78 -19.60
C TYR A 129 -8.56 14.17 -18.94
N GLY A 130 -7.47 14.95 -18.99
CA GLY A 130 -7.44 16.33 -18.47
C GLY A 130 -7.16 16.46 -16.98
N LEU A 131 -6.77 15.38 -16.29
CA LEU A 131 -6.37 15.47 -14.88
C LEU A 131 -4.97 16.09 -14.76
N ASP A 132 -4.87 17.14 -13.95
CA ASP A 132 -3.61 17.75 -13.58
C ASP A 132 -2.80 16.85 -12.61
N VAL A 133 -1.47 17.08 -12.54
CA VAL A 133 -0.54 16.38 -11.65
C VAL A 133 -1.05 16.36 -10.21
N VAL A 134 -1.60 17.47 -9.73
CA VAL A 134 -2.16 17.59 -8.36
C VAL A 134 -3.36 16.66 -8.16
N ALA A 135 -4.23 16.53 -9.16
CA ALA A 135 -5.38 15.64 -9.09
C ALA A 135 -4.94 14.16 -9.10
N VAL A 136 -3.97 13.81 -9.95
CA VAL A 136 -3.38 12.46 -9.96
C VAL A 136 -2.71 12.14 -8.63
N ALA A 137 -1.94 13.07 -8.06
CA ALA A 137 -1.32 12.90 -6.75
C ALA A 137 -2.35 12.71 -5.62
N ALA A 138 -3.50 13.39 -5.70
CA ALA A 138 -4.61 13.21 -4.77
C ALA A 138 -5.29 11.84 -4.92
N VAL A 139 -5.48 11.36 -6.16
CA VAL A 139 -5.98 10.00 -6.44
C VAL A 139 -5.03 8.97 -5.83
N LEU A 140 -3.73 9.06 -6.13
CA LEU A 140 -2.71 8.16 -5.59
C LEU A 140 -2.68 8.20 -4.06
N SER A 141 -2.67 9.40 -3.46
CA SER A 141 -2.72 9.56 -2.00
C SER A 141 -3.94 8.87 -1.38
N THR A 142 -5.08 8.92 -2.05
CA THR A 142 -6.31 8.25 -1.60
C THR A 142 -6.17 6.73 -1.65
N VAL A 143 -5.61 6.19 -2.74
CA VAL A 143 -5.33 4.75 -2.88
C VAL A 143 -4.33 4.27 -1.82
N TRP A 144 -3.24 5.00 -1.60
CA TRP A 144 -2.26 4.66 -0.56
C TRP A 144 -2.85 4.72 0.85
N SER A 145 -3.70 5.71 1.13
CA SER A 145 -4.38 5.80 2.42
C SER A 145 -5.33 4.64 2.67
N ALA A 146 -6.04 4.19 1.63
CA ALA A 146 -6.90 3.00 1.67
C ALA A 146 -6.09 1.74 1.95
N LEU A 147 -4.96 1.57 1.28
CA LEU A 147 -4.05 0.44 1.48
C LEU A 147 -3.56 0.36 2.93
N TRP A 148 -3.05 1.46 3.48
CA TRP A 148 -2.61 1.51 4.87
C TRP A 148 -3.74 1.26 5.87
N SER A 149 -4.95 1.75 5.57
CA SER A 149 -6.13 1.48 6.39
C SER A 149 -6.50 -0.02 6.38
N GLY A 150 -6.40 -0.67 5.22
CA GLY A 150 -6.55 -2.12 5.09
C GLY A 150 -5.52 -2.91 5.89
N PHE A 151 -4.25 -2.52 5.82
CA PHE A 151 -3.17 -3.12 6.61
C PHE A 151 -3.41 -2.96 8.12
N LEU A 152 -3.80 -1.77 8.58
CA LEU A 152 -4.11 -1.53 10.00
C LEU A 152 -5.29 -2.39 10.47
N LEU A 153 -6.33 -2.53 9.63
CA LEU A 153 -7.47 -3.39 9.93
C LEU A 153 -7.05 -4.85 10.03
N LEU A 154 -6.38 -5.37 9.01
CA LEU A 154 -5.97 -6.77 8.96
C LEU A 154 -5.02 -7.11 10.11
N LEU A 155 -3.97 -6.31 10.30
CA LEU A 155 -2.99 -6.52 11.37
C LEU A 155 -3.64 -6.41 12.75
N GLY A 156 -4.53 -5.43 12.93
CA GLY A 156 -5.30 -5.24 14.15
C GLY A 156 -6.18 -6.44 14.49
N VAL A 157 -6.91 -6.97 13.50
CA VAL A 157 -7.79 -8.13 13.66
C VAL A 157 -6.98 -9.41 13.91
N VAL A 158 -5.92 -9.67 13.14
CA VAL A 158 -5.09 -10.87 13.28
C VAL A 158 -4.45 -10.91 14.67
N PHE A 159 -3.86 -9.79 15.13
CA PHE A 159 -3.24 -9.73 16.45
C PHE A 159 -4.22 -9.80 17.61
N LEU A 160 -5.48 -9.39 17.41
CA LEU A 160 -6.50 -9.47 18.46
C LEU A 160 -7.13 -10.87 18.55
N LEU A 161 -7.44 -11.49 17.41
CA LEU A 161 -8.16 -12.76 17.33
C LEU A 161 -7.26 -13.99 17.38
N PHE A 162 -6.05 -13.91 16.83
CA PHE A 162 -5.11 -15.02 16.75
C PHE A 162 -3.73 -14.65 17.33
N PRO A 163 -3.64 -14.24 18.62
CA PRO A 163 -2.35 -13.97 19.23
C PRO A 163 -1.62 -15.30 19.45
N GLN A 164 -0.46 -15.44 18.83
CA GLN A 164 0.32 -16.68 18.88
C GLN A 164 1.47 -16.57 19.90
N GLY A 165 1.72 -15.37 20.46
CA GLY A 165 2.82 -15.12 21.40
C GLY A 165 4.20 -15.40 20.80
N THR A 166 4.25 -15.48 19.48
CA THR A 166 5.42 -15.81 18.67
C THR A 166 5.12 -15.28 17.29
N ILE A 167 5.34 -13.97 17.09
CA ILE A 167 5.73 -13.52 15.76
C ILE A 167 6.91 -14.43 15.42
N GLY A 168 6.85 -15.23 14.35
CA GLY A 168 7.79 -16.35 14.09
C GLY A 168 9.30 -16.02 14.08
N VAL A 169 9.68 -14.78 14.42
CA VAL A 169 11.04 -14.25 14.55
C VAL A 169 11.26 -13.45 15.86
N LEU A 170 10.21 -12.95 16.56
CA LEU A 170 10.32 -12.22 17.83
C LEU A 170 9.44 -12.85 18.92
N PRO A 171 10.00 -13.23 20.09
CA PRO A 171 9.21 -13.67 21.23
C PRO A 171 8.52 -12.46 21.88
N LEU A 172 7.36 -12.07 21.35
CA LEU A 172 6.49 -11.08 21.98
C LEU A 172 5.49 -11.80 22.90
N SER A 173 5.19 -11.19 24.04
CA SER A 173 4.12 -11.69 24.89
C SER A 173 2.77 -11.53 24.19
N VAL A 174 1.86 -12.47 24.43
CA VAL A 174 0.46 -12.43 23.96
C VAL A 174 -0.22 -11.09 24.29
N LEU A 175 0.14 -10.49 25.43
CA LEU A 175 -0.35 -9.16 25.82
C LEU A 175 0.19 -8.06 24.91
N ALA A 176 1.47 -8.09 24.55
CA ALA A 176 2.07 -7.12 23.65
C ALA A 176 1.44 -7.20 22.24
N GLU A 177 1.20 -8.41 21.73
CA GLU A 177 0.50 -8.61 20.44
C GLU A 177 -0.91 -8.00 20.48
N ARG A 178 -1.68 -8.27 21.54
CA ARG A 178 -3.03 -7.69 21.71
C ARG A 178 -3.01 -6.17 21.82
N LEU A 179 -2.05 -5.60 22.56
CA LEU A 179 -1.90 -4.14 22.68
C LEU A 179 -1.52 -3.50 21.35
N LEU A 180 -0.65 -4.13 20.56
CA LEU A 180 -0.33 -3.69 19.20
C LEU A 180 -1.56 -3.75 18.30
N GLY A 181 -2.32 -4.86 18.35
CA GLY A 181 -3.56 -4.99 17.59
C GLY A 181 -4.59 -3.92 17.96
N LEU A 182 -4.78 -3.67 19.25
CA LEU A 182 -5.65 -2.61 19.76
C LEU A 182 -5.17 -1.23 19.30
N GLY A 183 -3.85 -0.99 19.32
CA GLY A 183 -3.23 0.24 18.82
C GLY A 183 -3.49 0.47 17.34
N CYS A 184 -3.36 -0.58 16.51
CA CYS A 184 -3.68 -0.51 15.08
C CYS A 184 -5.16 -0.19 14.82
N LEU A 185 -6.07 -0.83 15.56
CA LEU A 185 -7.50 -0.56 15.45
C LEU A 185 -7.88 0.84 15.95
N ALA A 186 -7.25 1.31 17.04
CA ALA A 186 -7.44 2.65 17.56
C ALA A 186 -6.92 3.71 16.58
N ALA A 187 -5.78 3.48 15.94
CA ALA A 187 -5.25 4.35 14.90
C ALA A 187 -6.19 4.42 13.68
N LEU A 188 -6.73 3.28 13.24
CA LEU A 188 -7.75 3.23 12.17
C LEU A 188 -9.02 3.98 12.57
N ALA A 189 -9.53 3.76 13.79
CA ALA A 189 -10.70 4.46 14.31
C ALA A 189 -10.46 5.98 14.39
N GLY A 190 -9.27 6.41 14.84
CA GLY A 190 -8.84 7.80 14.85
C GLY A 190 -8.78 8.40 13.45
N TYR A 191 -8.25 7.67 12.47
CA TYR A 191 -8.21 8.08 11.07
C TYR A 191 -9.61 8.25 10.47
N LEU A 192 -10.52 7.29 10.71
CA LEU A 192 -11.91 7.38 10.28
C LEU A 192 -12.67 8.51 10.97
N ALA A 193 -12.40 8.75 12.26
CA ALA A 193 -12.95 9.89 12.99
C ALA A 193 -12.44 11.21 12.42
N PHE A 194 -11.15 11.32 12.12
CA PHE A 194 -10.56 12.49 11.47
C PHE A 194 -11.18 12.76 10.09
N LEU A 195 -11.40 11.72 9.28
CA LEU A 195 -12.10 11.85 7.98
C LEU A 195 -13.57 12.27 8.14
N ARG A 196 -14.24 11.86 9.22
CA ARG A 196 -15.64 12.18 9.50
C ARG A 196 -15.83 13.60 10.04
N TYR A 197 -14.95 14.05 10.93
CA TYR A 197 -15.07 15.32 11.65
C TYR A 197 -14.13 16.42 11.12
N GLY A 198 -13.17 16.07 10.26
CA GLY A 198 -12.25 17.00 9.63
C GLY A 198 -12.83 17.75 8.42
N PRO A 199 -12.11 18.78 7.93
CA PRO A 199 -12.55 19.57 6.79
C PRO A 199 -12.64 18.69 5.54
N ARG A 200 -13.78 18.68 4.84
CA ARG A 200 -14.03 17.84 3.64
C ARG A 200 -13.23 18.23 2.39
N ARG A 201 -12.53 19.37 2.46
CA ARG A 201 -11.72 19.93 1.39
C ARG A 201 -10.39 20.37 1.99
N ILE A 202 -9.30 19.78 1.55
CA ILE A 202 -7.96 20.24 1.91
C ILE A 202 -7.41 21.02 0.73
N ARG A 203 -6.92 22.23 0.99
CA ARG A 203 -6.13 22.98 0.00
C ARG A 203 -4.75 22.34 -0.07
N ALA A 204 -4.52 21.56 -1.12
CA ALA A 204 -3.20 21.03 -1.45
C ALA A 204 -2.71 21.74 -2.72
N PHE A 205 -1.48 22.26 -2.70
CA PHE A 205 -0.86 22.92 -3.86
C PHE A 205 -1.70 24.02 -4.54
N GLY A 206 -2.49 24.77 -3.77
CA GLY A 206 -3.32 25.87 -4.29
C GLY A 206 -4.65 25.45 -4.92
N LYS A 207 -4.98 24.15 -4.97
CA LYS A 207 -6.27 23.63 -5.44
C LYS A 207 -7.04 22.94 -4.30
N GLU A 208 -8.37 23.02 -4.32
CA GLU A 208 -9.22 22.29 -3.38
C GLU A 208 -9.31 20.82 -3.79
N VAL A 209 -8.74 19.94 -2.97
CA VAL A 209 -8.86 18.49 -3.13
C VAL A 209 -9.95 18.01 -2.18
N GLY A 210 -10.99 17.36 -2.73
CA GLY A 210 -12.03 16.70 -1.96
C GLY A 210 -11.48 15.46 -1.28
N LEU A 211 -11.68 15.35 0.04
CA LEU A 211 -11.37 14.12 0.77
C LEU A 211 -12.46 13.06 0.52
N PRO A 212 -12.09 11.76 0.49
CA PRO A 212 -13.06 10.69 0.39
C PRO A 212 -14.04 10.73 1.57
N SER A 213 -15.33 10.54 1.27
CA SER A 213 -16.36 10.45 2.32
C SER A 213 -16.15 9.21 3.20
N PRO A 214 -16.63 9.19 4.46
CA PRO A 214 -16.47 8.04 5.35
C PRO A 214 -17.00 6.72 4.79
N ARG A 215 -18.09 6.76 3.99
CA ARG A 215 -18.63 5.60 3.28
C ARG A 215 -17.70 5.10 2.18
N GLN A 216 -17.05 6.02 1.46
CA GLN A 216 -16.04 5.68 0.46
C GLN A 216 -14.78 5.13 1.13
N SER A 217 -14.33 5.71 2.24
CA SER A 217 -13.19 5.17 3.00
C SER A 217 -13.48 3.78 3.56
N LEU A 218 -14.69 3.48 4.02
CA LEU A 218 -15.09 2.12 4.42
C LEU A 218 -15.10 1.15 3.22
N ALA A 219 -15.65 1.57 2.08
CA ALA A 219 -15.63 0.76 0.86
C ALA A 219 -14.20 0.51 0.38
N LEU A 220 -13.33 1.51 0.48
CA LEU A 220 -11.90 1.42 0.17
C LEU A 220 -11.18 0.49 1.15
N THR A 221 -11.43 0.58 2.45
CA THR A 221 -10.86 -0.36 3.44
C THR A 221 -11.36 -1.79 3.20
N GLY A 222 -12.62 -1.98 2.81
CA GLY A 222 -13.16 -3.29 2.45
C GLY A 222 -12.52 -3.87 1.19
N ALA A 223 -12.35 -3.05 0.15
CA ALA A 223 -11.59 -3.43 -1.04
C ALA A 223 -10.12 -3.75 -0.70
N ALA A 224 -9.55 -3.06 0.28
CA ALA A 224 -8.20 -3.35 0.77
C ALA A 224 -8.06 -4.64 1.53
N LEU A 225 -9.05 -4.95 2.36
CA LEU A 225 -9.07 -6.23 3.01
C LEU A 225 -9.19 -7.36 1.98
N LEU A 226 -10.00 -7.18 0.94
CA LEU A 226 -10.14 -8.14 -0.15
C LEU A 226 -8.83 -8.33 -0.92
N ASP A 227 -8.15 -7.24 -1.28
CA ASP A 227 -6.86 -7.27 -2.00
C ASP A 227 -5.77 -7.96 -1.20
N ILE A 228 -5.68 -7.70 0.11
CA ILE A 228 -4.64 -8.29 0.95
C ILE A 228 -4.97 -9.76 1.34
N ALA A 229 -6.25 -10.11 1.45
CA ALA A 229 -6.68 -11.45 1.86
C ALA A 229 -6.82 -12.46 0.71
N ALA A 230 -6.89 -11.99 -0.54
CA ALA A 230 -6.90 -12.82 -1.73
C ALA A 230 -5.48 -13.36 -2.03
#